data_AF-A0A2G8JVN5-F1
#
_entry.id   AF-A0A2G8JVN5-F1
#
_cell.length_a   1.000
_cell.length_b   1.000
_cell.length_c   1.000
_cell.angle_alpha   90.00
_cell.angle_beta   90.00
_cell.angle_gamma   90.00
#
_symmetry.space_group_name_H-M   'P 1'
#
loop_
_entity.id
_entity.type
_entity.pdbx_description
1 polymer ?
#
loop_
_entity_poly.entity_id
_entity_poly.type
_entity_poly.pdbx_seq_one_letter_code
_entity_poly.pdbx_strand_id
1 'polypeptide(L)'
;MSFFAQLADIDECDPKGNYPCGPSDTSKCINTNGSYRCSCHRGYRNVDGCIDIDECRENLHNCDRLATCINKNGSFDCNCSDGYSGNGTHCTDINECSGGHDCHGAAICLNTPGSFTCQCSDGFTSVGERLGRNCAANIE
;
A
#
# COMPACT_ATOMS: atom_id res chain seq x y z
N MET A 1 30.23 -40.89 -44.12
CA MET A 1 29.73 -39.51 -43.99
C MET A 1 28.27 -39.57 -43.60
N SER A 2 27.94 -39.24 -42.34
CA SER A 2 26.73 -38.49 -41.99
C SER A 2 26.77 -38.23 -40.49
N PHE A 3 27.34 -37.10 -40.10
CA PHE A 3 27.08 -36.52 -38.79
C PHE A 3 25.67 -35.94 -38.88
N PHE A 4 24.66 -36.76 -38.58
CA PHE A 4 23.41 -36.20 -38.08
C PHE A 4 23.64 -35.91 -36.60
N ALA A 5 24.39 -34.83 -36.33
CA ALA A 5 24.25 -34.19 -35.03
C ALA A 5 22.78 -33.77 -34.98
N GLN A 6 22.03 -34.36 -34.06
CA GLN A 6 20.67 -33.94 -33.75
C GLN A 6 20.71 -32.41 -33.70
N LEU A 7 19.94 -31.73 -34.56
CA LEU A 7 19.68 -30.30 -34.40
C LEU A 7 18.76 -30.19 -33.19
N ALA A 8 19.34 -30.45 -32.02
CA ALA A 8 18.73 -30.19 -30.75
C ALA A 8 18.67 -28.68 -30.62
N ASP A 9 17.47 -28.22 -30.30
CA ASP A 9 17.23 -26.86 -29.88
C ASP A 9 18.21 -26.46 -28.76
N ILE A 10 18.75 -25.25 -28.85
CA ILE A 10 19.66 -24.72 -27.84
C ILE A 10 18.78 -24.15 -26.73
N ASP A 11 18.84 -24.70 -25.52
CA ASP A 11 18.08 -24.16 -24.40
C ASP A 11 18.69 -22.83 -23.93
N GLU A 12 18.09 -21.70 -24.35
CA GLU A 12 18.55 -20.37 -23.94
C GLU A 12 18.20 -20.04 -22.47
N CYS A 13 17.43 -20.90 -21.78
CA CYS A 13 17.05 -20.74 -20.38
C CYS A 13 17.95 -21.52 -19.39
N ASP A 14 18.89 -22.33 -19.86
CA ASP A 14 19.89 -23.02 -19.01
C ASP A 14 20.75 -21.98 -18.25
N PRO A 15 21.21 -22.24 -17.01
CA PRO A 15 22.16 -21.36 -16.29
C PRO A 15 23.46 -21.01 -17.03
N LYS A 16 23.84 -21.72 -18.10
CA LYS A 16 24.91 -21.31 -19.03
C LYS A 16 24.43 -20.39 -20.17
N GLY A 17 23.12 -20.30 -20.37
CA GLY A 17 22.43 -19.37 -21.24
C GLY A 17 22.48 -17.95 -20.68
N ASN A 18 22.78 -16.99 -21.53
CA ASN A 18 22.83 -15.57 -21.20
C ASN A 18 21.41 -15.08 -20.89
N TYR A 19 20.97 -15.15 -19.63
CA TYR A 19 19.61 -14.90 -19.14
C TYR A 19 19.06 -13.55 -19.63
N PRO A 20 18.31 -13.51 -20.76
CA PRO A 20 18.03 -12.26 -21.48
C PRO A 20 16.67 -11.65 -21.09
N CYS A 21 15.98 -12.24 -20.12
CA CYS A 21 14.62 -11.89 -19.72
C CYS A 21 14.53 -10.87 -18.56
N GLY A 22 15.66 -10.42 -18.03
CA GLY A 22 15.73 -9.63 -16.79
C GLY A 22 15.89 -10.52 -15.55
N PRO A 23 15.79 -9.98 -14.33
CA PRO A 23 15.92 -10.76 -13.09
C PRO A 23 14.87 -11.89 -12.96
N SER A 24 15.25 -13.03 -12.37
CA SER A 24 14.38 -14.22 -12.25
C SER A 24 13.23 -14.08 -11.27
N ASP A 25 13.24 -13.06 -10.41
CA ASP A 25 12.13 -12.68 -9.53
C ASP A 25 11.03 -11.90 -10.28
N THR A 26 11.35 -11.31 -11.44
CA THR A 26 10.40 -10.53 -12.27
C THR A 26 9.89 -11.30 -13.49
N SER A 27 10.61 -12.33 -13.93
CA SER A 27 10.38 -12.98 -15.21
C SER A 27 10.71 -14.48 -15.19
N LYS A 28 10.04 -15.22 -16.07
CA LYS A 28 10.30 -16.63 -16.38
C LYS A 28 10.70 -16.78 -17.83
N CYS A 29 11.87 -17.36 -18.06
CA CYS A 29 12.31 -17.80 -19.38
C CYS A 29 11.57 -19.07 -19.80
N ILE A 30 11.14 -19.12 -21.06
CA ILE A 30 10.46 -20.27 -21.69
C ILE A 30 11.21 -20.60 -22.97
N ASN A 31 11.92 -21.73 -22.97
CA ASN A 31 12.59 -22.25 -24.16
C ASN A 31 11.56 -22.72 -25.20
N THR A 32 11.81 -22.43 -26.47
CA THR A 32 10.96 -22.81 -27.60
C THR A 32 11.81 -23.31 -28.76
N ASN A 33 11.29 -24.19 -29.61
CA ASN A 33 12.13 -24.70 -30.69
C ASN A 33 12.61 -23.58 -31.64
N GLY A 34 13.92 -23.33 -31.65
CA GLY A 34 14.59 -22.29 -32.43
C GLY A 34 14.59 -20.89 -31.81
N SER A 35 14.12 -20.72 -30.56
CA SER A 35 14.09 -19.42 -29.88
C SER A 35 13.73 -19.54 -28.39
N TYR A 36 13.54 -18.42 -27.71
CA TYR A 36 12.96 -18.39 -26.37
C TYR A 36 11.95 -17.24 -26.26
N ARG A 37 11.11 -17.28 -25.23
CA ARG A 37 10.28 -16.12 -24.85
C ARG A 37 10.31 -15.89 -23.36
N CYS A 38 10.16 -14.63 -22.98
CA CYS A 38 10.09 -14.21 -21.59
C CYS A 38 8.63 -13.99 -21.19
N SER A 39 8.24 -14.59 -20.07
CA SER A 39 6.93 -14.36 -19.45
C SER A 39 7.13 -13.59 -18.16
N CYS A 40 6.53 -12.41 -18.04
CA CYS A 40 6.60 -11.64 -16.80
C CYS A 40 5.76 -12.29 -15.69
N HIS A 41 6.24 -12.16 -14.46
CA HIS A 41 5.47 -12.55 -13.28
C HIS A 41 4.28 -11.61 -13.07
N ARG A 42 3.33 -12.01 -12.23
CA ARG A 42 2.21 -11.14 -11.84
C ARG A 42 2.76 -9.86 -11.21
N GLY A 43 2.14 -8.72 -11.53
CA GLY A 43 2.64 -7.41 -11.10
C GLY A 43 3.67 -6.80 -12.04
N TYR A 44 4.01 -7.46 -13.15
CA TYR A 44 4.97 -6.96 -14.14
C TYR A 44 4.39 -6.97 -15.56
N ARG A 45 4.84 -6.03 -16.40
CA ARG A 45 4.49 -5.95 -17.83
C ARG A 45 5.72 -5.96 -18.73
N ASN A 46 5.57 -6.52 -19.93
CA ASN A 46 6.65 -6.64 -20.91
C ASN A 46 6.65 -5.42 -21.85
N VAL A 47 7.46 -4.40 -21.52
CA VAL A 47 7.64 -3.19 -22.36
C VAL A 47 9.08 -3.10 -22.86
N ASP A 48 10.06 -3.28 -21.97
CA ASP A 48 11.51 -3.34 -22.27
C ASP A 48 12.17 -4.28 -21.25
N GLY A 49 11.70 -5.54 -21.24
CA GLY A 49 11.86 -6.44 -20.10
C GLY A 49 10.67 -6.34 -19.14
N CYS A 50 10.69 -7.15 -18.09
CA CYS A 50 9.61 -7.21 -17.11
C CYS A 50 9.76 -6.07 -16.10
N ILE A 51 9.01 -4.99 -16.33
CA ILE A 51 8.96 -3.84 -15.45
C ILE A 51 7.75 -3.93 -14.52
N ASP A 52 7.92 -3.44 -13.31
CA ASP A 52 6.87 -3.33 -12.31
C ASP A 52 5.67 -2.52 -12.84
N ILE A 53 4.46 -2.98 -12.51
CA ILE A 53 3.22 -2.25 -12.79
C ILE A 53 2.95 -1.38 -11.58
N ASP A 54 2.90 -0.07 -11.78
CA ASP A 54 2.53 0.85 -10.70
C ASP A 54 1.00 0.85 -10.51
N GLU A 55 0.48 -0.07 -9.69
CA GLU A 55 -0.96 -0.22 -9.56
C GLU A 55 -1.62 1.04 -8.97
N CYS A 56 -0.88 1.83 -8.20
CA CYS A 56 -1.34 3.10 -7.63
C CYS A 56 -1.51 4.20 -8.68
N ARG A 57 -0.57 4.33 -9.62
CA ARG A 57 -0.70 5.31 -10.71
C ARG A 57 -1.72 4.88 -11.76
N GLU A 58 -1.83 3.58 -12.01
CA GLU A 58 -2.74 3.04 -13.03
C GLU A 58 -4.17 2.79 -12.50
N ASN A 59 -4.43 3.03 -11.20
CA ASN A 59 -5.69 2.74 -10.52
C ASN A 59 -6.12 1.25 -10.66
N LEU A 60 -5.15 0.34 -10.58
CA LEU A 60 -5.34 -1.11 -10.65
C LEU A 60 -5.38 -1.78 -9.26
N HIS A 61 -5.49 -1.00 -8.19
CA HIS A 61 -5.58 -1.46 -6.81
C HIS A 61 -7.03 -1.53 -6.31
N ASN A 62 -7.22 -2.21 -5.18
CA ASN A 62 -8.51 -2.32 -4.48
C ASN A 62 -8.48 -1.65 -3.09
N CYS A 63 -7.55 -0.72 -2.84
CA CYS A 63 -7.51 0.05 -1.60
C CYS A 63 -8.84 0.78 -1.32
N ASP A 64 -9.19 0.87 -0.03
CA ASP A 64 -10.33 1.66 0.43
C ASP A 64 -10.13 3.15 0.06
N ARG A 65 -11.23 3.89 -0.12
CA ARG A 65 -11.17 5.35 -0.32
C ARG A 65 -10.54 6.10 0.86
N LEU A 66 -10.55 5.49 2.04
CA LEU A 66 -9.92 5.98 3.27
C LEU A 66 -8.51 5.41 3.45
N ALA A 67 -7.94 4.78 2.45
CA ALA A 67 -6.58 4.25 2.45
C ALA A 67 -5.69 4.93 1.41
N THR A 68 -4.39 4.92 1.68
CA THR A 68 -3.34 5.32 0.74
C THR A 68 -2.78 4.06 0.07
N CYS A 69 -2.74 4.08 -1.27
CA CYS A 69 -2.06 3.06 -2.06
C CYS A 69 -0.55 3.30 -2.06
N ILE A 70 0.23 2.24 -1.88
CA ILE A 70 1.69 2.27 -1.91
C ILE A 70 2.17 1.21 -2.92
N ASN A 71 2.81 1.66 -4.00
CA ASN A 71 3.36 0.76 -5.00
C ASN A 71 4.58 0.01 -4.45
N LYS A 72 4.69 -1.28 -4.76
CA LYS A 72 5.82 -2.14 -4.40
C LYS A 72 6.26 -2.94 -5.62
N ASN A 73 7.50 -3.43 -5.60
CA ASN A 73 7.98 -4.24 -6.71
C ASN A 73 7.19 -5.57 -6.81
N GLY A 74 6.38 -5.71 -7.85
CA GLY A 74 5.54 -6.85 -8.16
C GLY A 74 4.17 -6.89 -7.47
N SER A 75 3.77 -5.84 -6.75
CA SER A 75 2.49 -5.75 -6.02
C SER A 75 2.24 -4.33 -5.52
N PHE A 76 1.09 -4.10 -4.90
CA PHE A 76 0.83 -2.90 -4.10
C PHE A 76 0.43 -3.26 -2.67
N ASP A 77 0.52 -2.28 -1.78
CA ASP A 77 -0.06 -2.29 -0.44
C ASP A 77 -1.10 -1.19 -0.30
N CYS A 78 -2.06 -1.40 0.60
CA CYS A 78 -3.01 -0.40 1.03
C CYS A 78 -2.84 -0.15 2.52
N ASN A 79 -2.65 1.11 2.92
CA ASN A 79 -2.60 1.48 4.33
C ASN A 79 -3.75 2.44 4.66
N CYS A 80 -4.50 2.17 5.73
CA CYS A 80 -5.53 3.10 6.17
C CYS A 80 -4.91 4.46 6.50
N SER A 81 -5.61 5.54 6.14
CA SER A 81 -5.17 6.91 6.43
C SER A 81 -5.15 7.16 7.94
N ASP A 82 -4.44 8.19 8.36
CA ASP A 82 -4.38 8.58 9.77
C ASP A 82 -5.79 8.78 10.36
N GLY A 83 -6.01 8.29 11.58
CA GLY A 83 -7.33 8.28 12.23
C GLY A 83 -8.24 7.11 11.81
N TYR A 84 -7.80 6.25 10.90
CA TYR A 84 -8.54 5.06 10.48
C TYR A 84 -7.75 3.77 10.76
N SER A 85 -8.46 2.68 10.97
CA SER A 85 -7.90 1.35 11.20
C SER A 85 -8.56 0.32 10.30
N GLY A 86 -7.85 -0.77 10.01
CA GLY A 86 -8.36 -1.83 9.15
C GLY A 86 -7.23 -2.51 8.38
N ASN A 87 -7.59 -3.16 7.28
CA ASN A 87 -6.65 -3.91 6.44
C ASN A 87 -6.23 -3.15 5.17
N GLY A 88 -6.56 -1.86 5.06
CA GLY A 88 -6.28 -1.01 3.90
C GLY A 88 -7.26 -1.17 2.73
N THR A 89 -7.89 -2.33 2.56
CA THR A 89 -9.02 -2.52 1.60
C THR A 89 -10.38 -2.21 2.22
N HIS A 90 -10.44 -2.26 3.55
CA HIS A 90 -11.56 -1.84 4.36
C HIS A 90 -11.01 -1.07 5.55
N CYS A 91 -11.33 0.21 5.64
CA CYS A 91 -10.90 1.10 6.71
C CYS A 91 -12.11 1.67 7.45
N THR A 92 -12.01 1.66 8.78
CA THR A 92 -13.03 2.20 9.69
C THR A 92 -12.41 3.24 10.60
N ASP A 93 -13.20 4.26 10.89
CA ASP A 93 -12.84 5.34 11.81
C ASP A 93 -12.41 4.79 13.17
N ILE A 94 -11.29 5.30 13.71
CA ILE A 94 -10.87 4.98 15.07
C ILE A 94 -11.65 5.89 16.00
N ASN A 95 -12.35 5.32 16.97
CA ASN A 95 -13.02 6.12 17.97
C ASN A 95 -12.07 6.47 19.13
N GLU A 96 -11.39 7.62 19.06
CA GLU A 96 -10.44 8.02 20.10
C GLU A 96 -11.13 8.31 21.44
N CYS A 97 -12.42 8.66 21.44
CA CYS A 97 -13.19 8.87 22.66
C CYS A 97 -13.48 7.58 23.45
N SER A 98 -13.44 6.42 22.79
CA SER A 98 -13.54 5.11 23.46
C SER A 98 -12.19 4.54 23.89
N GLY A 99 -11.10 5.21 23.52
CA GLY A 99 -9.73 4.80 23.80
C GLY A 99 -8.98 5.84 24.62
N GLY A 100 -7.77 6.18 24.18
CA GLY A 100 -6.95 7.22 24.79
C GLY A 100 -7.12 8.55 24.07
N HIS A 101 -7.57 9.57 24.80
CA HIS A 101 -7.69 10.94 24.30
C HIS A 101 -7.06 11.93 25.27
N ASP A 102 -6.56 13.06 24.75
CA ASP A 102 -5.97 14.14 25.55
C ASP A 102 -6.97 15.24 25.95
N CYS A 103 -8.30 14.99 25.91
CA CYS A 103 -9.28 16.00 26.32
C CYS A 103 -9.07 16.38 27.79
N HIS A 104 -9.34 17.64 28.13
CA HIS A 104 -9.33 18.06 29.53
C HIS A 104 -10.38 17.28 30.33
N GLY A 105 -10.15 17.03 31.63
CA GLY A 105 -11.10 16.29 32.47
C GLY A 105 -12.46 16.99 32.63
N ALA A 106 -12.53 18.30 32.37
CA ALA A 106 -13.76 19.10 32.32
C ALA A 106 -14.22 19.38 30.88
N ALA A 107 -13.87 18.51 29.92
CA ALA A 107 -14.31 18.57 28.54
C ALA A 107 -14.98 17.25 28.12
N ILE A 108 -15.93 17.37 27.20
CA ILE A 108 -16.59 16.26 26.51
C ILE A 108 -15.77 15.94 25.27
N CYS A 109 -15.47 14.65 25.07
CA CYS A 109 -14.87 14.13 23.85
C CYS A 109 -15.96 13.84 22.81
N LEU A 110 -15.77 14.30 21.58
CA LEU A 110 -16.66 14.06 20.45
C LEU A 110 -15.87 13.44 19.29
N ASN A 111 -16.20 12.20 18.95
CA ASN A 111 -15.57 11.48 17.86
C ASN A 111 -15.98 12.04 16.50
N THR A 112 -15.04 12.14 15.56
CA THR A 112 -15.27 12.68 14.21
C THR A 112 -14.56 11.82 13.15
N PRO A 113 -14.97 11.82 11.88
CA PRO A 113 -14.26 11.03 10.87
C PRO A 113 -12.77 11.42 10.76
N GLY A 114 -11.89 10.47 11.10
CA GLY A 114 -10.43 10.57 11.08
C GLY A 114 -9.82 11.31 12.27
N SER A 115 -10.61 11.70 13.28
CA SER A 115 -10.10 12.42 14.46
C SER A 115 -11.14 12.56 15.56
N PHE A 116 -10.90 13.45 16.52
CA PHE A 116 -11.88 13.82 17.52
C PHE A 116 -11.71 15.27 17.97
N THR A 117 -12.75 15.81 18.58
CA THR A 117 -12.75 17.15 19.15
C THR A 117 -13.05 17.10 20.64
N CYS A 118 -12.56 18.10 21.37
CA CYS A 118 -12.89 18.28 22.78
C CYS A 118 -13.61 19.60 22.96
N GLN A 119 -14.68 19.58 23.74
CA GLN A 119 -15.46 20.76 24.07
C GLN A 119 -15.54 20.89 25.58
N CYS A 120 -15.14 22.03 26.13
CA CYS A 120 -15.30 22.28 27.57
C CYS A 120 -16.79 22.17 27.94
N SER A 121 -17.06 21.50 29.06
CA SER A 121 -18.41 21.34 29.58
C SER A 121 -19.04 22.69 29.94
N ASP A 122 -20.36 22.73 30.05
CA ASP A 122 -21.10 23.94 30.44
C ASP A 122 -20.53 24.54 31.74
N GLY A 123 -20.39 25.87 31.76
CA GLY A 123 -19.75 26.58 32.87
C GLY A 123 -18.22 26.64 32.80
N PHE A 124 -17.59 26.06 31.77
CA PHE A 124 -16.16 26.17 31.52
C PHE A 124 -15.86 26.77 30.14
N THR A 125 -14.73 27.44 30.02
CA THR A 125 -14.20 27.96 28.75
C THR A 125 -12.80 27.44 28.48
N SER A 126 -12.47 27.26 27.20
CA SER A 126 -11.12 26.86 26.80
C SER A 126 -10.14 28.00 27.03
N VAL A 127 -9.04 27.72 27.71
CA VAL A 127 -7.95 28.68 27.90
C VAL A 127 -6.71 28.21 27.14
N GLY A 128 -6.22 29.04 26.22
CA GLY A 128 -5.10 28.72 25.33
C GLY A 128 -5.50 28.30 23.92
N GLU A 129 -4.53 27.81 23.15
CA GLU A 129 -4.68 27.59 21.70
C GLU A 129 -5.40 26.29 21.32
N ARG A 130 -5.43 25.30 22.21
CA ARG A 130 -6.04 23.99 21.95
C ARG A 130 -7.40 23.86 22.63
N LEU A 131 -8.46 23.95 21.83
CA LEU A 131 -9.86 23.89 22.29
C LEU A 131 -10.14 22.61 23.08
N GLY A 132 -10.76 22.74 24.25
CA GLY A 132 -11.17 21.61 25.10
C GLY A 132 -10.02 20.79 25.70
N ARG A 133 -8.76 21.20 25.53
CA ARG A 133 -7.57 20.56 26.15
C ARG A 133 -7.15 21.23 27.45
N ASN A 134 -7.64 22.44 27.70
CA ASN A 134 -7.47 23.16 28.95
C ASN A 134 -8.73 23.98 29.21
N CYS A 135 -9.49 23.65 30.25
CA CYS A 135 -10.78 24.26 30.55
C CYS A 135 -10.74 24.92 31.93
N ALA A 136 -11.07 26.22 31.99
CA ALA A 136 -11.19 26.97 33.22
C ALA A 136 -12.66 27.27 33.50
N ALA A 137 -13.06 27.23 34.77
CA ALA A 137 -14.41 27.58 35.18
C ALA A 137 -14.68 29.06 34.88
N ASN A 138 -15.87 29.35 34.38
CA ASN A 138 -16.33 30.72 34.23
C ASN A 138 -16.60 31.26 35.63
N ILE A 139 -15.86 32.30 36.02
CA ILE A 139 -16.08 32.98 37.30
C ILE A 139 -17.17 34.01 37.05
N GLU A 140 -18.35 33.77 37.62
CA GLU A 140 -19.40 34.79 37.78
C GLU A 140 -19.11 35.68 39.00
#